data_AF-A0AAV9RK91-F1
#
_entry.id   AF-A0AAV9RK91-F1
#
_cell.length_a   1.000
_cell.length_b   1.000
_cell.length_c   1.000
_cell.angle_alpha   90.00
_cell.angle_beta   90.00
_cell.angle_gamma   90.00
#
_symmetry.space_group_name_H-M   'P 1'
#
loop_
_entity.id
_entity.type
_entity.pdbx_description
1 polymer ?
#
loop_
_entity_poly.entity_id
_entity_poly.type
_entity_poly.pdbx_seq_one_letter_code
_entity_poly.pdbx_strand_id
1 'polypeptide(L)'
;MCLLLLLLFKAQQQGLASRPLLVFLLDGFRYDYIDKLHELPGFRELVDRGVKVDYMTPDFPSLSYPNYYSLMTGRHCETHQMTGNYMWDEVSNKEFLIGTSPDSRLSLWWNGSEPLWVTMQNLGKNVFMYFWPGCEVEILNVRPTYCKKYVYNPSEEDLIRSITSALTALSSGQADMAAVYYEKIDVEGHHFGPESPQVRTAVRHLDVTMQILNQKSG
;
A
#
# COMPACT_ATOMS: atom_id res chain seq x y z
N MET A 1 24.81 50.46 -29.37
CA MET A 1 23.73 49.45 -29.37
C MET A 1 24.13 48.41 -28.32
N CYS A 2 23.62 48.55 -27.09
CA CYS A 2 24.05 47.78 -25.93
C CYS A 2 23.34 46.42 -25.88
N LEU A 3 24.11 45.33 -25.89
CA LEU A 3 23.63 43.97 -25.75
C LEU A 3 23.46 43.66 -24.26
N LEU A 4 22.22 43.47 -23.79
CA LEU A 4 21.91 43.07 -22.42
C LEU A 4 21.91 41.53 -22.38
N LEU A 5 22.99 40.91 -21.87
CA LEU A 5 22.99 39.48 -21.55
C LEU A 5 22.27 39.28 -20.21
N LEU A 6 21.01 38.85 -20.28
CA LEU A 6 20.28 38.35 -19.11
C LEU A 6 20.76 36.92 -18.83
N LEU A 7 21.77 36.79 -17.97
CA LEU A 7 22.10 35.53 -17.31
C LEU A 7 21.00 35.22 -16.30
N LEU A 8 19.97 34.50 -16.77
CA LEU A 8 19.05 33.79 -15.88
C LEU A 8 19.87 32.67 -15.21
N PHE A 9 20.48 32.97 -14.07
CA PHE A 9 20.81 31.93 -13.12
C PHE A 9 19.50 31.23 -12.80
N LYS A 10 19.32 30.01 -13.31
CA LYS A 10 18.39 29.06 -12.69
C LYS A 10 18.88 28.96 -11.26
N ALA A 11 18.21 29.66 -10.35
CA ALA A 11 18.24 29.29 -8.96
C ALA A 11 17.88 27.82 -8.96
N GLN A 12 18.88 26.98 -8.72
CA GLN A 12 18.67 25.59 -8.42
C GLN A 12 17.86 25.65 -7.14
N GLN A 13 16.53 25.57 -7.27
CA GLN A 13 15.69 25.20 -6.15
C GLN A 13 16.37 23.95 -5.63
N GLN A 14 17.06 24.07 -4.49
CA GLN A 14 17.29 22.93 -3.64
C GLN A 14 15.87 22.51 -3.28
N GLY A 15 15.27 21.69 -4.13
CA GLY A 15 13.96 21.13 -3.89
C GLY A 15 14.04 20.52 -2.50
N LEU A 16 12.99 20.70 -1.70
CA LEU A 16 12.82 19.89 -0.50
C LEU A 16 13.24 18.48 -0.89
N ALA A 17 14.27 17.94 -0.24
CA ALA A 17 14.74 16.59 -0.51
C ALA A 17 13.48 15.71 -0.60
N SER A 18 13.19 15.16 -1.79
CA SER A 18 11.99 14.36 -2.02
C SER A 18 12.03 13.26 -0.98
N ARG A 19 11.18 13.35 0.05
CA ARG A 19 11.14 12.33 1.09
C ARG A 19 10.38 11.16 0.50
N PRO A 20 11.05 10.02 0.23
CA PRO A 20 10.37 8.88 -0.34
C PRO A 20 9.28 8.39 0.62
N LEU A 21 8.17 7.91 0.07
CA LEU A 21 7.06 7.36 0.84
C LEU A 21 7.03 5.84 0.70
N LEU A 22 7.17 5.11 1.82
CA LEU A 22 6.85 3.69 1.88
C LEU A 22 5.47 3.51 2.52
N VAL A 23 4.54 2.89 1.81
CA VAL A 23 3.25 2.45 2.35
C VAL A 23 3.28 0.95 2.51
N PHE A 24 3.01 0.48 3.72
CA PHE A 24 2.93 -0.95 4.01
C PHE A 24 1.54 -1.29 4.54
N LEU A 25 0.82 -2.12 3.80
CA LEU A 25 -0.56 -2.52 4.09
C LEU A 25 -0.60 -3.98 4.51
N LEU A 26 -1.07 -4.22 5.73
CA LEU A 26 -1.18 -5.54 6.35
C LEU A 26 -2.67 -5.91 6.43
N ASP A 27 -3.12 -6.87 5.62
CA ASP A 27 -4.51 -7.34 5.67
C ASP A 27 -4.81 -8.01 7.02
N GLY A 28 -6.01 -7.77 7.53
CA GLY A 28 -6.50 -8.37 8.78
C GLY A 28 -5.69 -8.02 10.03
N PHE A 29 -4.81 -7.01 9.97
CA PHE A 29 -3.96 -6.63 11.10
C PHE A 29 -4.74 -5.83 12.14
N ARG A 30 -5.37 -6.55 13.08
CA ARG A 30 -6.19 -5.95 14.13
C ARG A 30 -5.32 -5.15 15.11
N TYR A 31 -5.90 -4.08 15.66
CA TYR A 31 -5.20 -3.09 16.48
C TYR A 31 -4.44 -3.68 17.68
N ASP A 32 -4.94 -4.77 18.27
CA ASP A 32 -4.44 -5.40 19.49
C ASP A 32 -3.36 -6.46 19.26
N TYR A 33 -3.07 -6.82 18.00
CA TYR A 33 -2.00 -7.78 17.68
C TYR A 33 -0.60 -7.30 18.07
N ILE A 34 -0.44 -6.00 18.33
CA ILE A 34 0.80 -5.38 18.78
C ILE A 34 0.71 -4.79 20.20
N ASP A 35 -0.29 -5.15 21.01
CA ASP A 35 -0.40 -4.64 22.39
C ASP A 35 0.78 -5.11 23.28
N LYS A 36 1.34 -6.28 22.98
CA LYS A 36 2.52 -6.83 23.68
C LYS A 36 3.82 -6.49 22.96
N LEU A 37 4.09 -5.21 22.72
CA LEU A 37 5.31 -4.74 22.02
C LEU A 37 6.63 -5.29 22.60
N HIS A 38 6.69 -5.61 23.89
CA HIS A 38 7.88 -6.20 24.50
C HIS A 38 8.23 -7.60 23.94
N GLU A 39 7.28 -8.31 23.32
CA GLU A 39 7.50 -9.58 22.61
C GLU A 39 7.80 -9.40 21.12
N LEU A 40 7.71 -8.16 20.59
CA LEU A 40 7.77 -7.81 19.17
C LEU A 40 8.81 -6.70 18.93
N PRO A 41 10.12 -7.01 18.98
CA PRO A 41 11.18 -5.99 18.93
C PRO A 41 11.21 -5.17 17.63
N GLY A 42 10.83 -5.73 16.48
CA GLY A 42 10.77 -5.00 15.22
C GLY A 42 9.68 -3.93 15.23
N PHE A 43 8.46 -4.30 15.63
CA PHE A 43 7.36 -3.35 15.80
C PHE A 43 7.65 -2.36 16.92
N ARG A 44 8.26 -2.81 18.03
CA ARG A 44 8.63 -1.93 19.14
C ARG A 44 9.55 -0.81 18.68
N GLU A 45 10.61 -1.12 17.94
CA GLU A 45 11.51 -0.08 17.42
C GLU A 45 10.78 0.88 16.48
N LEU A 46 9.89 0.37 15.62
CA LEU A 46 9.09 1.21 14.71
C LEU A 46 8.20 2.19 15.49
N VAL A 47 7.58 1.74 16.59
CA VAL A 47 6.75 2.57 17.47
C VAL A 47 7.62 3.55 18.26
N ASP A 48 8.73 3.11 18.84
CA ASP A 48 9.62 3.93 19.67
C ASP A 48 10.26 5.07 18.86
N ARG A 49 10.49 4.87 17.55
CA ARG A 49 11.05 5.87 16.63
C ARG A 49 9.98 6.63 15.81
N GLY A 50 8.72 6.26 15.96
CA GLY A 50 7.62 6.71 15.10
C GLY A 50 6.41 7.22 15.88
N VAL A 51 5.24 7.08 15.26
CA VAL A 51 3.95 7.42 15.86
C VAL A 51 3.01 6.22 15.71
N LYS A 52 2.34 5.86 16.80
CA LYS A 52 1.28 4.84 16.84
C LYS A 52 -0.02 5.48 17.30
N VAL A 53 -1.12 5.10 16.68
CA VAL A 53 -2.49 5.38 17.17
C VAL A 53 -3.03 4.15 17.91
N ASP A 54 -4.05 4.34 18.74
CA ASP A 54 -4.65 3.22 19.50
C ASP A 54 -5.34 2.22 18.56
N TYR A 55 -6.09 2.73 17.59
CA TYR A 55 -6.72 1.95 16.52
C TYR A 55 -7.09 2.88 15.36
N MET A 56 -7.44 2.28 14.22
CA MET A 56 -8.04 2.96 13.08
C MET A 56 -9.42 2.36 12.83
N THR A 57 -10.45 3.20 12.75
CA THR A 57 -11.80 2.75 12.42
C THR A 57 -11.91 2.57 10.91
N PRO A 58 -12.21 1.36 10.41
CA PRO A 58 -12.44 1.15 8.99
C PRO A 58 -13.75 1.82 8.56
N ASP A 59 -13.84 2.15 7.27
CA ASP A 59 -15.12 2.48 6.66
C ASP A 59 -16.01 1.22 6.54
N PHE A 60 -17.33 1.42 6.50
CA PHE A 60 -18.26 0.30 6.38
C PHE A 60 -18.54 -0.02 4.89
N PRO A 61 -18.49 -1.30 4.49
CA PRO A 61 -18.21 -2.50 5.29
C PRO A 61 -16.72 -2.69 5.56
N SER A 62 -16.39 -3.31 6.70
CA SER A 62 -15.01 -3.62 7.12
C SER A 62 -14.40 -4.79 6.32
N LEU A 63 -14.34 -4.61 5.00
CA LEU A 63 -13.77 -5.55 4.02
C LEU A 63 -12.51 -4.96 3.40
N SER A 64 -11.62 -5.83 2.93
CA SER A 64 -10.30 -5.50 2.38
C SER A 64 -10.34 -4.43 1.29
N TYR A 65 -10.87 -4.74 0.10
CA TYR A 65 -10.77 -3.83 -1.06
C TYR A 65 -11.50 -2.50 -0.85
N PRO A 66 -12.71 -2.46 -0.27
CA PRO A 66 -13.36 -1.19 0.11
C PRO A 66 -12.44 -0.31 0.94
N ASN A 67 -11.89 -0.83 2.04
CA ASN A 67 -11.06 -0.04 2.95
C ASN A 67 -9.69 0.33 2.38
N TYR A 68 -9.09 -0.51 1.55
CA TYR A 68 -7.84 -0.17 0.85
C TYR A 68 -8.03 1.02 -0.06
N TYR A 69 -9.19 1.05 -0.72
CA TYR A 69 -9.53 2.12 -1.62
C TYR A 69 -9.91 3.38 -0.84
N SER A 70 -10.58 3.27 0.31
CA SER A 70 -10.79 4.40 1.21
C SER A 70 -9.46 5.01 1.69
N LEU A 71 -8.50 4.16 2.09
CA LEU A 71 -7.16 4.60 2.52
C LEU A 71 -6.39 5.33 1.41
N MET A 72 -6.50 4.84 0.17
CA MET A 72 -5.79 5.44 -0.96
C MET A 72 -6.48 6.67 -1.52
N THR A 73 -7.80 6.80 -1.40
CA THR A 73 -8.56 7.92 -2.01
C THR A 73 -8.98 9.00 -0.99
N GLY A 74 -8.99 8.66 0.30
CA GLY A 74 -9.55 9.52 1.35
C GLY A 74 -11.07 9.70 1.24
N ARG A 75 -11.78 8.77 0.59
CA ARG A 75 -13.23 8.81 0.34
C ARG A 75 -13.93 7.62 0.98
N HIS A 76 -15.23 7.78 1.26
CA HIS A 76 -16.08 6.69 1.71
C HIS A 76 -16.41 5.71 0.58
N CYS A 77 -16.80 4.49 0.96
CA CYS A 77 -17.13 3.38 0.08
C CYS A 77 -18.15 3.74 -0.99
N GLU A 78 -19.21 4.46 -0.59
CA GLU A 78 -20.25 4.96 -1.49
C GLU A 78 -19.75 6.00 -2.50
N THR A 79 -18.71 6.75 -2.17
CA THR A 79 -18.15 7.79 -3.03
C THR A 79 -17.18 7.20 -4.04
N HIS A 80 -16.28 6.32 -3.59
CA HIS A 80 -15.31 5.68 -4.47
C HIS A 80 -15.82 4.40 -5.13
N GLN A 81 -17.06 3.99 -4.84
CA GLN A 81 -17.84 2.91 -5.47
C GLN A 81 -17.33 1.47 -5.26
N MET A 82 -16.13 1.28 -4.72
CA MET A 82 -15.68 -0.01 -4.18
C MET A 82 -16.41 -0.36 -2.87
N THR A 83 -17.64 -0.87 -2.95
CA THR A 83 -18.51 -1.13 -1.78
C THR A 83 -18.44 -2.57 -1.23
N GLY A 84 -17.73 -3.47 -1.90
CA GLY A 84 -17.56 -4.85 -1.44
C GLY A 84 -16.38 -5.58 -2.09
N ASN A 85 -15.98 -6.69 -1.49
CA ASN A 85 -15.02 -7.64 -2.10
C ASN A 85 -15.67 -8.45 -3.24
N TYR A 86 -16.99 -8.48 -3.28
CA TYR A 86 -17.82 -9.11 -4.30
C TYR A 86 -18.94 -8.13 -4.67
N MET A 87 -19.03 -7.75 -5.94
CA MET A 87 -20.00 -6.75 -6.42
C MET A 87 -20.54 -7.15 -7.78
N TRP A 88 -21.71 -6.63 -8.12
CA TRP A 88 -22.34 -6.82 -9.42
C TRP A 88 -22.75 -5.46 -9.99
N ASP A 89 -22.46 -5.23 -11.26
CA ASP A 89 -22.89 -4.05 -12.00
C ASP A 89 -23.93 -4.46 -13.04
N GLU A 90 -25.17 -4.00 -12.85
CA GLU A 90 -26.31 -4.36 -13.70
C GLU A 90 -26.18 -3.81 -15.12
N VAL A 91 -25.53 -2.65 -15.30
CA VAL A 91 -25.43 -1.96 -16.60
C VAL A 91 -24.46 -2.68 -17.54
N SER A 92 -23.29 -3.06 -17.03
CA SER A 92 -22.27 -3.80 -17.80
C SER A 92 -22.45 -5.31 -17.73
N ASN A 93 -23.31 -5.81 -16.83
CA ASN A 93 -23.50 -7.24 -16.55
C ASN A 93 -22.16 -7.90 -16.18
N LYS A 94 -21.45 -7.26 -15.25
CA LYS A 94 -20.11 -7.65 -14.80
C LYS A 94 -20.09 -7.91 -13.30
N GLU A 95 -19.27 -8.87 -12.92
CA GLU A 95 -19.02 -9.22 -11.52
C GLU A 95 -17.62 -8.79 -11.11
N PHE A 96 -17.53 -8.14 -9.96
CA PHE A 96 -16.28 -7.92 -9.27
C PHE A 96 -16.03 -9.08 -8.30
N LEU A 97 -14.91 -9.76 -8.45
CA LEU A 97 -14.43 -10.77 -7.51
C LEU A 97 -13.03 -10.38 -7.03
N ILE A 98 -12.85 -10.27 -5.72
CA ILE A 98 -11.55 -10.02 -5.10
C ILE A 98 -10.47 -11.02 -5.58
N GLY A 99 -9.21 -10.56 -5.63
CA GLY A 99 -8.07 -11.36 -6.05
C GLY A 99 -7.78 -11.21 -7.55
N THR A 100 -7.72 -12.33 -8.27
CA THR A 100 -7.12 -12.41 -9.62
C THR A 100 -8.11 -12.43 -10.78
N SER A 101 -9.40 -12.19 -10.52
CA SER A 101 -10.44 -12.18 -11.57
C SER A 101 -10.12 -11.17 -12.68
N PRO A 102 -10.27 -11.53 -13.97
CA PRO A 102 -10.10 -10.57 -15.06
C PRO A 102 -11.07 -9.38 -14.97
N ASP A 103 -12.33 -9.62 -14.61
CA ASP A 103 -13.36 -8.58 -14.54
C ASP A 103 -13.13 -7.60 -13.38
N SER A 104 -12.42 -8.01 -12.31
CA SER A 104 -12.02 -7.09 -11.24
C SER A 104 -10.93 -6.10 -11.66
N ARG A 105 -10.29 -6.32 -12.82
CA ARG A 105 -9.32 -5.39 -13.40
C ARG A 105 -9.95 -4.36 -14.35
N LEU A 106 -11.27 -4.37 -14.52
CA LEU A 106 -11.96 -3.36 -15.33
C LEU A 106 -11.96 -2.03 -14.57
N SER A 107 -11.58 -0.95 -15.26
CA SER A 107 -11.47 0.39 -14.67
C SER A 107 -12.82 0.94 -14.15
N LEU A 108 -13.95 0.40 -14.62
CA LEU A 108 -15.29 0.78 -14.15
C LEU A 108 -15.45 0.69 -12.63
N TRP A 109 -14.80 -0.30 -11.99
CA TRP A 109 -14.88 -0.51 -10.54
C TRP A 109 -14.02 0.47 -9.73
N TRP A 110 -13.04 1.10 -10.38
CA TRP A 110 -11.99 1.86 -9.72
C TRP A 110 -12.06 3.35 -10.05
N ASN A 111 -12.68 3.74 -11.17
CA ASN A 111 -12.69 5.15 -11.60
C ASN A 111 -13.56 6.08 -10.73
N GLY A 112 -14.25 5.57 -9.71
CA GLY A 112 -15.11 6.38 -8.83
C GLY A 112 -14.35 7.43 -8.02
N SER A 113 -13.04 7.27 -7.80
CA SER A 113 -12.21 8.27 -7.11
C SER A 113 -10.74 8.16 -7.51
N GLU A 114 -9.99 9.24 -7.33
CA GLU A 114 -8.55 9.25 -7.62
C GLU A 114 -7.75 8.76 -6.39
N PRO A 115 -6.99 7.65 -6.50
CA PRO A 115 -6.12 7.21 -5.41
C PRO A 115 -4.80 7.98 -5.40
N LEU A 116 -4.16 8.07 -4.23
CA LEU A 116 -2.91 8.78 -3.99
C LEU A 116 -1.83 8.47 -5.04
N TRP A 117 -1.68 7.21 -5.42
CA TRP A 117 -0.67 6.81 -6.39
C TRP A 117 -0.95 7.34 -7.82
N VAL A 118 -2.22 7.52 -8.20
CA VAL A 118 -2.59 8.16 -9.48
C VAL A 118 -2.21 9.64 -9.42
N THR A 119 -2.53 10.32 -8.31
CA THR A 119 -2.13 11.73 -8.10
C THR A 119 -0.61 11.89 -8.17
N MET A 120 0.15 10.98 -7.56
CA MET A 120 1.61 11.00 -7.64
C MET A 120 2.12 10.83 -9.07
N GLN A 121 1.63 9.82 -9.82
CA GLN A 121 2.01 9.63 -11.22
C GLN A 121 1.68 10.86 -12.09
N ASN A 122 0.50 11.47 -11.90
CA ASN A 122 0.10 12.68 -12.60
C ASN A 122 1.00 13.88 -12.30
N LEU A 123 1.60 13.93 -11.10
CA LEU A 123 2.60 14.93 -10.71
C LEU A 123 4.04 14.57 -11.16
N GLY A 124 4.19 13.55 -12.01
CA GLY A 124 5.49 13.11 -12.54
C GLY A 124 6.35 12.37 -11.52
N LYS A 125 5.74 11.83 -10.45
CA LYS A 125 6.41 11.04 -9.41
C LYS A 125 6.34 9.56 -9.77
N ASN A 126 7.43 8.83 -9.55
CA ASN A 126 7.48 7.40 -9.85
C ASN A 126 6.89 6.57 -8.70
N VAL A 127 5.89 5.75 -9.01
CA VAL A 127 5.25 4.85 -8.03
C VAL A 127 5.54 3.38 -8.32
N PHE A 128 6.02 2.66 -7.31
CA PHE A 128 6.32 1.23 -7.36
C PHE A 128 5.38 0.48 -6.43
N MET A 129 4.67 -0.52 -6.92
CA MET A 129 3.68 -1.25 -6.13
C MET A 129 3.97 -2.75 -6.14
N TYR A 130 3.88 -3.38 -4.97
CA TYR A 130 4.17 -4.80 -4.77
C TYR A 130 2.97 -5.51 -4.18
N PHE A 131 2.38 -6.42 -4.97
CA PHE A 131 1.16 -7.17 -4.63
C PHE A 131 -0.07 -6.31 -4.33
N TRP A 132 0.00 -5.01 -4.60
CA TRP A 132 -1.03 -4.07 -4.19
C TRP A 132 -2.32 -4.26 -4.99
N PRO A 133 -3.48 -4.43 -4.33
CA PRO A 133 -4.79 -4.48 -4.99
C PRO A 133 -5.05 -3.25 -5.87
N GLY A 134 -5.21 -3.48 -7.17
CA GLY A 134 -5.45 -2.40 -8.15
C GLY A 134 -4.22 -1.90 -8.90
N CYS A 135 -2.98 -2.31 -8.55
CA CYS A 135 -1.80 -1.86 -9.32
C CYS A 135 -1.79 -2.36 -10.77
N GLU A 136 -2.51 -3.46 -11.03
CA GLU A 136 -2.67 -4.05 -12.36
C GLU A 136 -3.75 -3.34 -13.20
N VAL A 137 -4.49 -2.42 -12.61
CA VAL A 137 -5.60 -1.70 -13.22
C VAL A 137 -5.13 -0.35 -13.73
N GLU A 138 -5.63 0.02 -14.90
CA GLU A 138 -5.51 1.39 -15.37
C GLU A 138 -6.64 2.22 -14.76
N ILE A 139 -6.33 2.96 -13.71
CA ILE A 139 -7.29 3.79 -12.98
C ILE A 139 -7.17 5.21 -13.54
N LEU A 140 -8.28 5.75 -14.03
CA LEU A 140 -8.34 7.09 -14.64
C LEU A 140 -7.29 7.31 -15.76
N ASN A 141 -7.04 6.27 -16.56
CA ASN A 141 -6.04 6.24 -17.64
C ASN A 141 -4.57 6.31 -17.15
N VAL A 142 -4.32 5.97 -15.88
CA VAL A 142 -2.99 6.00 -15.27
C VAL A 142 -2.62 4.63 -14.72
N ARG A 143 -1.34 4.27 -14.88
CA ARG A 143 -0.71 3.09 -14.30
C ARG A 143 0.48 3.49 -13.44
N PRO A 144 0.81 2.74 -12.37
CA PRO A 144 2.04 2.96 -11.63
C PRO A 144 3.25 2.66 -12.53
N THR A 145 4.39 3.30 -12.23
CA THR A 145 5.66 3.06 -12.94
C THR A 145 6.09 1.60 -12.86
N TYR A 146 5.83 0.93 -11.73
CA TYR A 146 6.07 -0.49 -11.56
C TYR A 146 4.93 -1.15 -10.77
N CYS A 147 4.50 -2.33 -11.21
CA CYS A 147 3.55 -3.18 -10.49
C CYS A 147 4.02 -4.64 -10.51
N LYS A 148 4.36 -5.18 -9.34
CA LYS A 148 4.45 -6.62 -9.13
C LYS A 148 3.04 -7.14 -8.88
N LYS A 149 2.53 -7.92 -9.83
CA LYS A 149 1.16 -8.48 -9.83
C LYS A 149 0.84 -9.22 -8.53
N TYR A 150 -0.41 -9.12 -8.11
CA TYR A 150 -0.94 -9.81 -6.94
C TYR A 150 -0.76 -11.32 -7.05
N VAL A 151 -0.43 -11.95 -5.92
CA VAL A 151 -0.43 -13.40 -5.74
C VAL A 151 -1.11 -13.69 -4.40
N TYR A 152 -1.91 -14.76 -4.38
CA TYR A 152 -2.58 -15.19 -3.16
C TYR A 152 -1.59 -15.81 -2.19
N ASN A 153 -1.67 -15.41 -0.93
CA ASN A 153 -0.92 -15.90 0.23
C ASN A 153 0.61 -15.91 -0.02
N PRO A 154 1.23 -14.75 -0.27
CA PRO A 154 2.66 -14.66 -0.57
C PRO A 154 3.49 -15.23 0.60
N SER A 155 4.61 -15.87 0.25
CA SER A 155 5.52 -16.40 1.26
C SER A 155 6.22 -15.28 2.04
N GLU A 156 6.81 -15.61 3.18
CA GLU A 156 7.68 -14.68 3.93
C GLU A 156 8.88 -14.21 3.09
N GLU A 157 9.41 -15.09 2.24
CA GLU A 157 10.49 -14.72 1.32
C GLU A 157 10.01 -13.67 0.30
N ASP A 158 8.79 -13.82 -0.22
CA ASP A 158 8.20 -12.83 -1.14
C ASP A 158 7.99 -11.48 -0.45
N LEU A 159 7.57 -11.48 0.82
CA LEU A 159 7.45 -10.26 1.60
C LEU A 159 8.80 -9.56 1.80
N ILE A 160 9.81 -10.30 2.30
CA ILE A 160 11.17 -9.77 2.53
C ILE A 160 11.77 -9.21 1.24
N ARG A 161 11.60 -9.93 0.13
CA ARG A 161 12.09 -9.51 -1.19
C ARG A 161 11.39 -8.24 -1.68
N SER A 162 10.08 -8.14 -1.46
CA SER A 162 9.28 -6.98 -1.87
C SER A 162 9.64 -5.74 -1.06
N ILE A 163 9.77 -5.85 0.27
CA ILE A 163 10.22 -4.74 1.12
C ILE A 163 11.64 -4.32 0.77
N THR A 164 12.57 -5.27 0.57
CA THR A 164 13.95 -4.95 0.20
C THR A 164 14.01 -4.24 -1.16
N SER A 165 13.21 -4.69 -2.12
CA SER A 165 13.12 -4.08 -3.45
C SER A 165 12.51 -2.68 -3.39
N ALA A 166 11.44 -2.50 -2.60
CA ALA A 166 10.81 -1.21 -2.34
C ALA A 166 11.79 -0.20 -1.73
N LEU A 167 12.49 -0.59 -0.66
CA LEU A 167 13.51 0.25 -0.02
C LEU A 167 14.65 0.61 -0.97
N THR A 168 15.10 -0.34 -1.80
CA THR A 168 16.15 -0.10 -2.80
C THR A 168 15.69 0.88 -3.87
N ALA A 169 14.45 0.76 -4.37
CA ALA A 169 13.88 1.67 -5.35
C ALA A 169 13.75 3.09 -4.80
N LEU A 170 13.34 3.22 -3.53
CA LEU A 170 13.24 4.50 -2.84
C LEU A 170 14.63 5.12 -2.59
N SER A 171 15.60 4.36 -2.08
CA SER A 171 16.92 4.87 -1.73
C SER A 171 17.77 5.22 -2.97
N SER A 172 17.53 4.57 -4.10
CA SER A 172 18.20 4.86 -5.37
C SER A 172 17.54 5.99 -6.18
N GLY A 173 16.39 6.52 -5.72
CA GLY A 173 15.63 7.55 -6.43
C GLY A 173 14.86 7.04 -7.66
N GLN A 174 14.75 5.71 -7.84
CA GLN A 174 13.92 5.12 -8.90
C GLN A 174 12.42 5.29 -8.61
N ALA A 175 12.04 5.33 -7.34
CA ALA A 175 10.67 5.54 -6.88
C ALA A 175 10.61 6.73 -5.91
N ASP A 176 9.57 7.56 -6.05
CA ASP A 176 9.18 8.54 -5.04
C ASP A 176 8.23 7.93 -4.00
N MET A 177 7.46 6.91 -4.40
CA MET A 177 6.62 6.12 -3.50
C MET A 177 6.76 4.63 -3.83
N ALA A 178 6.85 3.82 -2.78
CA ALA A 178 6.67 2.38 -2.87
C ALA A 178 5.51 1.92 -1.98
N ALA A 179 4.70 0.98 -2.47
CA ALA A 179 3.60 0.40 -1.72
C ALA A 179 3.71 -1.13 -1.70
N VAL A 180 3.65 -1.75 -0.52
CA VAL A 180 3.74 -3.21 -0.35
C VAL A 180 2.49 -3.69 0.38
N TYR A 181 1.89 -4.76 -0.14
CA TYR A 181 0.74 -5.43 0.46
C TYR A 181 1.09 -6.83 0.96
N TYR A 182 0.53 -7.23 2.10
CA TYR A 182 0.73 -8.55 2.70
C TYR A 182 -0.54 -9.04 3.42
N GLU A 183 -0.94 -10.29 3.16
CA GLU A 183 -2.26 -10.81 3.60
C GLU A 183 -2.23 -12.04 4.50
N LYS A 184 -1.03 -12.51 4.89
CA LYS A 184 -0.91 -13.76 5.64
C LYS A 184 -1.71 -13.76 6.94
N ILE A 185 -1.75 -12.62 7.64
CA ILE A 185 -2.40 -12.51 8.96
C ILE A 185 -3.92 -12.63 8.82
N ASP A 186 -4.51 -11.98 7.82
CA ASP A 186 -5.91 -12.16 7.45
C ASP A 186 -6.23 -13.62 7.10
N VAL A 187 -5.40 -14.23 6.25
CA VAL A 187 -5.57 -15.64 5.84
C VAL A 187 -5.55 -16.59 7.05
N GLU A 188 -4.60 -16.44 7.97
CA GLU A 188 -4.57 -17.26 9.19
C GLU A 188 -5.75 -16.95 10.12
N GLY A 189 -6.18 -15.69 10.20
CA GLY A 189 -7.35 -15.25 10.97
C GLY A 189 -8.65 -15.85 10.45
N HIS A 190 -8.83 -15.94 9.13
CA HIS A 190 -9.98 -16.57 8.51
C HIS A 190 -10.02 -18.09 8.77
N HIS A 191 -8.87 -18.76 8.71
CA HIS A 191 -8.82 -20.22 8.91
C HIS A 191 -8.96 -20.64 10.37
N PHE A 192 -8.36 -19.89 11.30
CA PHE A 192 -8.17 -20.34 12.68
C PHE A 192 -8.78 -19.41 13.73
N GLY A 193 -9.24 -18.22 13.34
CA GLY A 193 -9.74 -17.19 14.23
C GLY A 193 -8.63 -16.25 14.74
N PRO A 194 -9.01 -15.03 15.18
CA PRO A 194 -8.06 -13.97 15.52
C PRO A 194 -7.21 -14.28 16.76
N GLU A 195 -7.73 -15.06 17.71
CA GLU A 195 -7.02 -15.44 18.95
C GLU A 195 -6.16 -16.71 18.80
N SER A 196 -5.95 -17.18 17.58
CA SER A 196 -5.29 -18.47 17.34
C SER A 196 -3.76 -18.41 17.52
N PRO A 197 -3.13 -19.55 17.85
CA PRO A 197 -1.67 -19.67 17.78
C PRO A 197 -1.08 -19.34 16.40
N GLN A 198 -1.83 -19.60 15.33
CA GLN A 198 -1.43 -19.37 13.95
C GLN A 198 -1.30 -17.88 13.65
N VAL A 199 -2.29 -17.07 14.04
CA VAL A 199 -2.21 -15.60 13.95
C VAL A 199 -1.04 -15.08 14.77
N ARG A 200 -0.85 -15.54 16.02
CA ARG A 200 0.30 -15.15 16.84
C ARG A 200 1.65 -15.49 16.19
N THR A 201 1.72 -16.63 15.50
CA THR A 201 2.93 -17.07 14.79
C THR A 201 3.18 -16.19 13.57
N ALA A 202 2.15 -15.91 12.77
CA ALA A 202 2.24 -15.01 11.62
C ALA A 202 2.67 -13.58 12.02
N VAL A 203 2.13 -13.05 13.13
CA VAL A 203 2.55 -11.74 13.68
C VAL A 203 4.03 -11.75 14.10
N ARG A 204 4.51 -12.83 14.74
CA ARG A 204 5.93 -12.97 15.11
C ARG A 204 6.85 -13.06 13.89
N HIS A 205 6.45 -13.76 12.84
CA HIS A 205 7.23 -13.81 11.59
C HIS A 205 7.26 -12.45 10.88
N LEU A 206 6.13 -11.73 10.90
CA LEU A 206 6.08 -10.35 10.41
C LEU A 206 7.00 -9.42 11.22
N ASP A 207 7.09 -9.58 12.54
CA ASP A 207 8.01 -8.78 13.38
C ASP A 207 9.48 -8.96 12.96
N VAL A 208 9.90 -10.17 12.61
CA VAL A 208 11.26 -10.42 12.07
C VAL A 208 11.49 -9.60 10.80
N THR A 209 10.46 -9.47 9.96
CA THR A 209 10.53 -8.63 8.75
C THR A 209 10.60 -7.15 9.11
N MET A 210 9.90 -6.70 10.17
CA MET A 210 10.00 -5.32 10.66
C MET A 210 11.40 -4.99 11.18
N GLN A 211 12.10 -5.94 11.81
CA GLN A 211 13.50 -5.76 12.20
C GLN A 211 14.41 -5.53 10.97
N ILE A 212 14.20 -6.29 9.88
CA ILE A 212 14.94 -6.10 8.62
C ILE A 212 14.65 -4.72 8.03
N LEU A 213 13.39 -4.28 8.05
CA LEU A 213 12.97 -2.96 7.57
C LEU A 213 13.68 -1.85 8.36
N ASN A 214 13.70 -1.94 9.70
CA ASN A 214 14.32 -0.94 10.56
C ASN A 214 15.84 -0.84 10.32
N GLN A 215 16.52 -1.98 10.15
CA GLN A 215 17.97 -2.02 9.87
C GLN A 215 18.35 -1.40 8.53
N LYS A 216 17.46 -1.43 7.53
CA LYS A 216 17.72 -0.90 6.19
C LYS A 216 17.24 0.54 5.99
N SER A 217 16.43 1.06 6.91
CA SER A 217 15.84 2.41 6.82
C SER A 217 16.48 3.42 7.77
N GLY A 218 17.22 2.96 8.79
CA GLY A 218 18.11 3.80 9.62
C GLY A 218 19.42 4.11 8.92
#